data_AF-A0A969CTS9-F1
#
_entry.id   AF-A0A969CTS9-F1
#
_cell.length_a   1.000
_cell.length_b   1.000
_cell.length_c   1.000
_cell.angle_alpha   90.00
_cell.angle_beta   90.00
_cell.angle_gamma   90.00
#
_symmetry.space_group_name_H-M   'P 1'
#
loop_
_entity.id
_entity.type
_entity.pdbx_description
1 polymer ?
#
loop_
_entity_poly.entity_id
_entity_poly.type
_entity_poly.pdbx_seq_one_letter_code
_entity_poly.pdbx_strand_id
1 'polypeptide(L)'
;MQPRPGWSLDYRDPKFIERWLLLWGWLYRYYFRVQTSGWQHIPQGQKVLLVGSHNGGLASPDTVMMMYDWFKRFGTERPVYGLMHPYAWQVNAELSKVAAQMGAI
;
A
#
# COMPACT_ATOMS: atom_id res chain seq x y z
N MET A 1 -13.17 15.77 16.51
CA MET A 1 -13.93 15.18 15.39
C MET A 1 -13.14 14.00 14.87
N GLN A 2 -13.75 12.83 14.66
CA GLN A 2 -13.05 11.74 13.97
C GLN A 2 -12.90 12.11 12.48
N PRO A 3 -11.72 11.96 11.88
CA PRO A 3 -11.52 12.27 10.48
C PRO A 3 -12.40 11.37 9.60
N ARG A 4 -12.81 11.90 8.45
CA ARG A 4 -13.56 11.09 7.47
C ARG A 4 -12.67 9.95 6.98
N PRO A 5 -13.19 8.72 6.83
CA PRO A 5 -12.44 7.63 6.25
C PRO A 5 -11.90 8.02 4.85
N GLY A 6 -10.60 7.81 4.61
CA GLY A 6 -9.90 8.26 3.38
C GLY A 6 -9.34 9.69 3.41
N TRP A 7 -9.43 10.40 4.53
CA TRP A 7 -8.96 11.80 4.65
C TRP A 7 -7.92 12.02 5.75
N SER A 8 -7.42 10.94 6.37
CA SER A 8 -6.37 11.01 7.40
C SER A 8 -5.27 10.00 7.12
N LEU A 9 -4.04 10.43 7.38
CA LEU A 9 -2.82 9.62 7.28
C LEU A 9 -2.55 8.83 8.58
N ASP A 10 -3.31 9.09 9.64
CA ASP A 10 -3.04 8.63 11.01
C ASP A 10 -3.47 7.17 11.23
N TYR A 11 -4.25 6.61 10.31
CA TYR A 11 -4.76 5.24 10.43
C TYR A 11 -3.72 4.17 10.14
N ARG A 12 -2.62 4.53 9.46
CA ARG A 12 -1.56 3.60 9.08
C ARG A 12 -0.85 3.02 10.31
N ASP A 13 -0.69 1.69 10.36
CA ASP A 13 -0.05 0.98 11.47
C ASP A 13 1.13 0.12 10.94
N PRO A 14 2.40 0.51 11.20
CA PRO A 14 3.58 -0.25 10.82
C PRO A 14 3.58 -1.70 11.33
N LYS A 15 3.14 -1.93 12.57
CA LYS A 15 3.07 -3.28 13.16
C LYS A 15 1.99 -4.12 12.49
N PHE A 16 0.89 -3.49 12.08
CA PHE A 16 -0.11 -4.15 11.25
C PHE A 16 0.51 -4.60 9.94
N ILE A 17 1.16 -3.70 9.20
CA ILE A 17 1.82 -4.01 7.93
C ILE A 17 2.80 -5.18 8.08
N GLU A 18 3.65 -5.17 9.12
CA GLU A 18 4.61 -6.24 9.40
C GLU A 18 3.97 -7.63 9.51
N ARG A 19 2.80 -7.73 10.17
CA ARG A 19 2.07 -9.01 10.31
C ARG A 19 1.62 -9.58 8.96
N TRP A 20 1.41 -8.72 7.96
CA TRP A 20 0.95 -9.13 6.63
C TRP A 20 2.09 -9.37 5.63
N LEU A 21 3.32 -8.92 5.93
CA LEU A 21 4.46 -9.08 5.03
C LEU A 21 4.74 -10.54 4.66
N LEU A 22 4.45 -11.51 5.55
CA LEU A 22 4.61 -12.93 5.24
C LEU A 22 3.64 -13.40 4.16
N LEU A 23 2.34 -13.10 4.30
CA LEU A 23 1.32 -13.46 3.32
C LEU A 23 1.60 -12.78 1.98
N TRP A 24 1.91 -11.48 2.00
CA TRP A 24 2.24 -10.74 0.80
C TRP A 24 3.52 -11.22 0.15
N GLY A 25 4.53 -11.59 0.94
CA GLY A 25 5.75 -12.19 0.41
C GLY A 25 5.51 -13.51 -0.31
N TRP A 26 4.57 -14.32 0.20
CA TRP A 26 4.15 -15.54 -0.49
C TRP A 26 3.43 -15.22 -1.80
N LEU A 27 2.45 -14.30 -1.79
CA LEU A 27 1.73 -13.87 -3.00
C LEU A 27 2.67 -13.26 -4.03
N TYR A 28 3.57 -12.37 -3.59
CA TYR A 28 4.56 -11.69 -4.42
C TYR A 28 5.47 -12.70 -5.13
N ARG A 29 5.98 -13.70 -4.39
CA ARG A 29 6.95 -14.67 -4.93
C ARG A 29 6.29 -15.77 -5.75
N TYR A 30 5.19 -16.34 -5.28
CA TYR A 30 4.67 -17.60 -5.82
C TYR A 30 3.43 -17.43 -6.70
N TYR A 31 2.56 -16.47 -6.36
CA TYR A 31 1.31 -16.26 -7.08
C TYR A 31 1.47 -15.23 -8.20
N PHE A 32 1.74 -13.97 -7.85
CA PHE A 32 1.89 -12.87 -8.81
C PHE A 32 3.27 -12.84 -9.50
N ARG A 33 4.29 -13.46 -8.88
CA ARG A 33 5.66 -13.56 -9.41
C ARG A 33 6.20 -12.20 -9.86
N VAL A 34 6.08 -11.24 -8.95
CA VAL A 34 6.32 -9.82 -9.23
C VAL A 34 7.79 -9.58 -9.56
N GLN A 35 8.04 -8.74 -10.56
CA GLN A 35 9.38 -8.29 -10.94
C GLN A 35 9.44 -6.76 -10.87
N THR A 36 10.49 -6.24 -10.25
CA THR A 36 10.73 -4.79 -10.13
C THR A 36 12.18 -4.48 -10.39
N SER A 37 12.45 -3.28 -10.90
CA SER A 37 13.80 -2.77 -11.15
C SER A 37 13.81 -1.24 -11.01
N GLY A 38 14.99 -0.61 -11.06
CA GLY A 38 15.11 0.85 -11.07
C GLY A 38 14.99 1.54 -9.70
N TRP A 39 15.01 0.78 -8.59
CA TRP A 39 14.89 1.34 -7.23
C TRP A 39 16.00 2.32 -6.84
N GLN A 40 17.16 2.25 -7.51
CA GLN A 40 18.24 3.22 -7.33
C GLN A 40 17.87 4.65 -7.73
N HIS A 41 16.80 4.84 -8.51
CA HIS A 41 16.30 6.17 -8.88
C HIS A 41 15.45 6.83 -7.78
N ILE A 42 15.13 6.11 -6.69
CA ILE A 42 14.37 6.69 -5.58
C ILE A 42 15.34 7.48 -4.69
N PRO A 43 15.25 8.83 -4.64
CA PRO A 43 16.11 9.63 -3.78
C PRO A 43 15.89 9.30 -2.29
N GLN A 44 17.00 9.26 -1.55
CA GLN A 44 16.98 9.08 -0.10
C GLN A 44 16.54 10.38 0.58
N GLY A 45 15.68 10.28 1.60
CA GLY A 45 15.23 11.43 2.39
C GLY A 45 14.27 12.41 1.69
N GLN A 46 13.92 12.17 0.41
CA GLN A 46 13.00 13.01 -0.33
C GLN A 46 11.61 12.37 -0.47
N LYS A 47 10.59 13.22 -0.64
CA LYS A 47 9.22 12.82 -0.97
C LYS A 47 9.14 12.56 -2.48
N VAL A 48 8.45 11.48 -2.86
CA VAL A 48 8.24 11.09 -4.25
C VAL A 48 6.78 10.76 -4.47
N LEU A 49 6.29 10.98 -5.69
CA LEU A 49 5.01 10.45 -6.15
C LEU A 49 5.30 9.34 -7.16
N LEU A 50 4.86 8.12 -6.84
CA LEU A 50 4.95 6.98 -7.74
C LEU A 50 3.68 6.93 -8.57
N VAL A 51 3.82 6.98 -9.90
CA VAL A 51 2.70 6.95 -10.84
C VAL A 51 2.81 5.69 -11.68
N GLY A 52 1.72 4.94 -11.78
CA GLY A 52 1.62 3.71 -12.57
C GLY A 52 0.19 3.48 -13.03
N SER A 53 0.04 2.64 -14.05
CA SER A 53 -1.28 2.20 -14.51
C SER A 53 -1.94 1.30 -13.46
N HIS A 54 -3.27 1.41 -13.34
CA HIS A 54 -4.06 0.55 -12.47
C HIS A 54 -5.02 -0.31 -13.29
N ASN A 55 -4.74 -1.61 -13.37
CA ASN A 55 -5.48 -2.54 -14.23
C ASN A 55 -5.94 -3.74 -13.41
N GLY A 56 -7.24 -3.78 -13.06
CA GLY A 56 -7.79 -4.88 -12.26
C GLY A 56 -9.03 -4.54 -11.43
N GLY A 57 -9.53 -3.29 -11.52
CA GLY A 57 -10.66 -2.84 -10.69
C GLY A 57 -10.33 -2.95 -9.20
N LEU A 58 -11.33 -3.28 -8.39
CA LEU A 58 -11.21 -3.31 -6.92
C LEU A 58 -10.18 -4.33 -6.38
N ALA A 59 -9.79 -5.33 -7.17
CA ALA A 59 -8.92 -6.42 -6.75
C ALA A 59 -7.51 -6.36 -7.35
N SER A 60 -7.10 -5.20 -7.89
CA SER A 60 -5.80 -5.12 -8.55
C SER A 60 -4.63 -5.34 -7.57
N PRO A 61 -3.68 -6.23 -7.90
CA PRO A 61 -2.52 -6.47 -7.05
C PRO A 61 -1.44 -5.39 -7.19
N ASP A 62 -1.50 -4.53 -8.20
CA ASP A 62 -0.42 -3.60 -8.57
C ASP A 62 0.06 -2.74 -7.38
N THR A 63 -0.87 -2.08 -6.71
CA THR A 63 -0.59 -1.13 -5.62
C THR A 63 -0.05 -1.87 -4.41
N VAL A 64 -0.68 -2.97 -4.03
CA VAL A 64 -0.28 -3.73 -2.83
C VAL A 64 1.05 -4.44 -3.03
N MET A 65 1.33 -4.95 -4.24
CA MET A 65 2.61 -5.58 -4.57
C MET A 65 3.74 -4.56 -4.70
N MET A 66 3.46 -3.36 -5.21
CA MET A 66 4.41 -2.24 -5.21
C MET A 66 4.74 -1.81 -3.78
N MET A 67 3.71 -1.61 -2.95
CA MET A 67 3.89 -1.25 -1.53
C MET A 67 4.63 -2.33 -0.75
N TYR A 68 4.38 -3.61 -1.03
CA TYR A 68 5.16 -4.71 -0.44
C TYR A 68 6.66 -4.56 -0.75
N ASP A 69 7.04 -4.29 -2.00
CA ASP A 69 8.45 -4.16 -2.36
C ASP A 69 9.07 -2.86 -1.78
N TRP A 70 8.27 -1.80 -1.62
CA TRP A 70 8.66 -0.63 -0.84
C TRP A 70 8.98 -1.00 0.61
N PHE A 71 8.08 -1.68 1.32
CA PHE A 71 8.27 -2.08 2.71
C PHE A 71 9.47 -3.00 2.89
N LYS A 72 9.68 -3.93 1.96
CA LYS A 72 10.84 -4.83 1.97
C LYS A 72 12.17 -4.08 1.83
N ARG A 73 12.21 -2.96 1.11
CA ARG A 73 13.45 -2.21 0.81
C ARG A 73 13.72 -1.07 1.78
N PHE A 74 12.67 -0.37 2.21
CA PHE A 74 12.79 0.85 3.00
C PHE A 74 12.22 0.72 4.41
N GLY A 75 11.69 -0.44 4.76
CA GLY A 75 11.02 -0.69 6.03
C GLY A 75 9.60 -0.12 6.08
N THR A 76 8.88 -0.48 7.13
CA THR A 76 7.53 -0.02 7.45
C THR A 76 7.54 1.37 8.11
N GLU A 77 8.68 1.86 8.59
CA GLU A 77 8.79 3.19 9.18
C GLU A 77 8.86 4.31 8.13
N ARG A 78 9.38 4.03 6.92
CA ARG A 78 9.32 4.99 5.81
C ARG A 78 7.92 4.96 5.19
N PRO A 79 7.08 6.00 5.39
CA PRO A 79 5.69 5.94 4.96
C PRO A 79 5.56 5.91 3.44
N VAL A 80 4.58 5.14 2.97
CA VAL A 80 4.06 5.16 1.61
C VAL A 80 2.55 5.05 1.71
N TYR A 81 1.84 5.82 0.88
CA TYR A 81 0.39 5.82 0.85
C TYR A 81 -0.13 5.53 -0.55
N GLY A 82 -1.08 4.61 -0.64
CA GLY A 82 -1.81 4.29 -1.87
C GLY A 82 -3.03 5.19 -2.01
N LEU A 83 -3.21 5.81 -3.17
CA LEU A 83 -4.38 6.65 -3.44
C LEU A 83 -5.57 5.78 -3.80
N MET A 84 -6.64 5.85 -3.01
CA MET A 84 -7.85 5.06 -3.15
C MET A 84 -9.06 5.96 -3.38
N HIS A 85 -9.94 5.57 -4.31
CA HIS A 85 -11.15 6.34 -4.55
C HIS A 85 -12.10 6.27 -3.34
N PRO A 86 -12.67 7.40 -2.85
CA PRO A 86 -13.51 7.43 -1.64
C PRO A 86 -14.71 6.48 -1.66
N TYR A 87 -15.21 6.16 -2.86
CA TYR A 87 -16.30 5.20 -3.05
C TYR A 87 -15.98 3.81 -2.46
N ALA A 88 -14.71 3.41 -2.36
CA ALA A 88 -14.31 2.14 -1.74
C ALA A 88 -14.87 1.99 -0.31
N TRP A 89 -14.90 3.07 0.46
CA TRP A 89 -15.45 3.07 1.83
C TRP A 89 -16.97 2.87 1.88
N GLN A 90 -17.69 3.15 0.80
CA GLN A 90 -19.12 2.90 0.70
C GLN A 90 -19.42 1.45 0.30
N VAL A 91 -18.48 0.80 -0.42
CA VAL A 91 -18.64 -0.58 -0.88
C VAL A 91 -18.34 -1.58 0.24
N ASN A 92 -17.25 -1.39 0.98
CA ASN A 92 -16.88 -2.29 2.08
C ASN A 92 -16.07 -1.57 3.17
N ALA A 93 -16.75 -1.16 4.23
CA ALA A 93 -16.12 -0.41 5.33
C ALA A 93 -15.00 -1.18 6.06
N GLU A 94 -15.14 -2.49 6.25
CA GLU A 94 -14.12 -3.30 6.94
C GLU A 94 -12.87 -3.47 6.08
N LEU A 95 -13.04 -3.75 4.79
CA LEU A 95 -11.92 -3.83 3.86
C LEU A 95 -11.19 -2.49 3.76
N SER A 96 -11.92 -1.37 3.74
CA SER A 96 -11.31 -0.05 3.70
C SER A 96 -10.60 0.34 5.00
N LYS A 97 -11.01 -0.17 6.16
CA LYS A 97 -10.24 -0.03 7.41
C LYS A 97 -8.90 -0.75 7.32
N VAL A 98 -8.91 -2.00 6.83
CA VAL A 98 -7.68 -2.76 6.60
C VAL A 98 -6.78 -2.03 5.60
N ALA A 99 -7.34 -1.54 4.49
CA ALA A 99 -6.60 -0.76 3.51
C ALA A 99 -5.99 0.51 4.12
N ALA A 100 -6.73 1.25 4.95
CA ALA A 100 -6.23 2.43 5.64
C ALA A 100 -5.08 2.11 6.62
N GLN A 101 -5.19 1.02 7.38
CA GLN A 101 -4.10 0.54 8.25
C GLN A 101 -2.84 0.17 7.47
N MET A 102 -3.00 -0.27 6.23
CA MET A 102 -1.90 -0.55 5.31
C MET A 102 -1.32 0.69 4.62
N GLY A 103 -1.99 1.84 4.73
CA GLY A 103 -1.59 3.11 4.12
C GLY A 103 -2.43 3.56 2.93
N ALA A 104 -3.65 3.06 2.72
CA ALA A 104 -4.55 3.63 1.74
C ALA A 104 -5.21 4.93 2.24
N ILE A 105 -5.31 5.93 1.38
CA ILE A 105 -6.06 7.18 1.61
C ILE A 105 -6.98 7.50 0.44
#